data_AF-A0A2G4RG66-F1
#
_entry.id   AF-A0A2G4RG66-F1
#
_cell.length_a   1.000
_cell.length_b   1.000
_cell.length_c   1.000
_cell.angle_alpha   90.00
_cell.angle_beta   90.00
_cell.angle_gamma   90.00
#
_symmetry.space_group_name_H-M   'P 1'
#
loop_
_entity.id
_entity.type
_entity.pdbx_description
1 polymer ?
#
loop_
_entity_poly.entity_id
_entity_poly.type
_entity_poly.pdbx_seq_one_letter_code
_entity_poly.pdbx_strand_id
1 'polypeptide(L)'
;MNIFDQDTLDLAAGISADKLANMQRRMRYLEAALAQVTGQDNSLREWFPAAELVSYQLPGLPVTASGLIRHAKAHKWDYRIAEGLRGERIEYHFTSLPQQAFNEMLERVLRNAKTTYEISSLVPTIPRPAKIRRPSQKTDPTPQWLLPLMRILREKPISVGHAMKMLPADAVTGERPDIQEVVNTLKKLGMLA
;
A
#
# COMPACT_ATOMS: atom_id res chain seq x y z
N MET A 1 -30.84 31.72 -40.86
CA MET A 1 -31.77 31.88 -39.72
C MET A 1 -31.93 30.49 -39.11
N ASN A 2 -31.39 30.35 -37.89
CA ASN A 2 -31.41 29.23 -36.94
C ASN A 2 -31.09 27.80 -37.41
N ILE A 3 -29.79 27.48 -37.31
CA ILE A 3 -29.15 26.14 -37.34
C ILE A 3 -29.00 25.59 -35.88
N PHE A 4 -29.66 26.20 -34.89
CA PHE A 4 -29.41 25.96 -33.46
C PHE A 4 -30.44 25.07 -32.75
N ASP A 5 -31.17 24.19 -33.46
CA ASP A 5 -32.32 23.49 -32.86
C ASP A 5 -32.19 21.97 -32.72
N GLN A 6 -30.99 21.38 -32.85
CA GLN A 6 -30.83 19.91 -32.74
C GLN A 6 -29.60 19.40 -31.99
N ASP A 7 -28.77 20.27 -31.41
CA ASP A 7 -27.53 19.87 -30.74
C ASP A 7 -27.57 19.98 -29.21
N THR A 8 -28.74 19.84 -28.58
CA THR A 8 -28.75 19.33 -27.20
C THR A 8 -28.50 17.84 -27.26
N LEU A 9 -27.23 17.50 -27.44
CA LEU A 9 -26.65 16.18 -27.28
C LEU A 9 -27.41 15.40 -26.19
N ASP A 10 -28.15 14.38 -26.62
CA ASP A 10 -28.72 13.35 -25.78
C ASP A 10 -27.59 12.46 -25.24
N LEU A 11 -26.65 13.06 -24.49
CA LEU A 11 -25.53 12.40 -23.82
C LEU A 11 -26.00 11.43 -22.73
N ALA A 12 -27.30 11.40 -22.44
CA ALA A 12 -27.95 10.51 -21.49
C ALA A 12 -28.61 9.27 -22.14
N ALA A 13 -28.56 9.13 -23.48
CA ALA A 13 -29.16 8.02 -24.21
C ALA A 13 -28.49 6.66 -23.86
N GLY A 14 -28.94 6.05 -22.76
CA GLY A 14 -28.56 4.70 -22.34
C GLY A 14 -28.05 4.56 -20.90
N ILE A 15 -27.92 5.65 -20.15
CA ILE A 15 -27.45 5.61 -18.75
C ILE A 15 -28.66 5.81 -17.82
N SER A 16 -28.93 4.84 -16.93
CA SER A 16 -30.02 4.98 -15.95
C SER A 16 -29.76 6.15 -14.98
N ALA A 17 -30.83 6.75 -14.44
CA ALA A 17 -30.72 7.84 -13.48
C ALA A 17 -29.86 7.46 -12.26
N ASP A 18 -29.97 6.22 -11.77
CA ASP A 18 -29.14 5.70 -10.68
C ASP A 18 -27.66 5.65 -11.06
N LYS A 19 -27.34 5.24 -12.30
CA LYS A 19 -25.97 5.18 -12.79
C LYS A 19 -25.39 6.58 -12.97
N LEU A 20 -26.17 7.54 -13.47
CA LEU A 20 -25.77 8.94 -13.58
C LEU A 20 -25.54 9.56 -12.19
N ALA A 21 -26.44 9.31 -11.23
CA ALA A 21 -26.28 9.76 -9.85
C ALA A 21 -25.01 9.17 -9.19
N ASN A 22 -24.72 7.87 -9.44
CA ASN A 22 -23.48 7.24 -8.99
C ASN A 22 -22.25 7.89 -9.62
N MET A 23 -22.27 8.19 -10.93
CA MET A 23 -21.17 8.87 -11.61
C MET A 23 -20.95 10.28 -11.07
N GLN A 24 -22.02 11.04 -10.82
CA GLN A 24 -21.93 12.38 -10.22
C GLN A 24 -21.40 12.35 -8.79
N ARG A 25 -21.87 11.41 -7.95
CA ARG A 25 -21.33 11.20 -6.59
C ARG A 25 -19.85 10.83 -6.65
N ARG A 26 -19.47 9.95 -7.57
CA ARG A 26 -18.07 9.56 -7.77
C ARG A 26 -17.21 10.76 -8.15
N MET A 27 -17.64 11.55 -9.14
CA MET A 27 -16.92 12.74 -9.60
C MET A 27 -16.69 13.73 -8.45
N ARG A 28 -17.72 14.05 -7.66
CA ARG A 28 -17.59 14.96 -6.51
C ARG A 28 -16.64 14.46 -5.44
N TYR A 29 -16.67 13.16 -5.15
CA TYR A 29 -15.71 12.56 -4.21
C TYR A 29 -14.29 12.59 -4.77
N LEU A 30 -14.13 12.29 -6.06
CA LEU A 30 -12.83 12.34 -6.73
C LEU A 30 -12.25 13.75 -6.72
N GLU A 31 -13.06 14.78 -6.97
CA GLU A 31 -12.66 16.18 -6.87
C GLU A 31 -12.23 16.55 -5.45
N ALA A 32 -13.02 16.18 -4.44
CA ALA A 32 -12.71 16.47 -3.04
C ALA A 32 -11.45 15.74 -2.54
N ALA A 33 -11.28 14.48 -2.93
CA ALA A 33 -10.10 13.70 -2.55
C ALA A 33 -8.87 14.10 -3.39
N LEU A 34 -9.00 14.53 -4.65
CA LEU A 34 -7.89 15.15 -5.39
C LEU A 34 -7.43 16.47 -4.74
N ALA A 35 -8.37 17.27 -4.24
CA ALA A 35 -8.03 18.45 -3.43
C ALA A 35 -7.26 18.09 -2.14
N GLN A 36 -7.46 16.88 -1.59
CA GLN A 36 -6.68 16.36 -0.46
C GLN A 36 -5.30 15.81 -0.87
N VAL A 37 -5.23 15.10 -2.01
CA VAL A 37 -4.02 14.36 -2.46
C VAL A 37 -2.99 15.25 -3.11
N THR A 38 -3.38 16.37 -3.73
CA THR A 38 -2.43 17.37 -4.25
C THR A 38 -1.57 18.02 -3.14
N GLY A 39 -1.84 17.72 -1.86
CA GLY A 39 -0.97 18.04 -0.72
C GLY A 39 -0.12 16.90 -0.15
N GLN A 40 -0.44 15.61 -0.37
CA GLN A 40 0.29 14.44 0.16
C GLN A 40 0.01 13.17 -0.67
N ASP A 41 1.04 12.38 -0.96
CA ASP A 41 0.99 11.07 -1.65
C ASP A 41 0.14 10.03 -0.91
N ASN A 42 -1.19 10.13 -0.96
CA ASN A 42 -2.08 9.07 -0.51
C ASN A 42 -3.06 8.73 -1.65
N SER A 43 -3.06 7.48 -2.10
CA SER A 43 -3.97 7.05 -3.15
C SER A 43 -5.42 7.18 -2.69
N LEU A 44 -6.28 7.62 -3.61
CA LEU A 44 -7.68 7.88 -3.33
C LEU A 44 -8.41 6.58 -2.97
N ARG A 45 -8.82 6.43 -1.70
CA ARG A 45 -9.46 5.23 -1.21
C ARG A 45 -10.96 5.26 -1.50
N GLU A 46 -11.44 4.34 -2.34
CA GLU A 46 -12.86 4.25 -2.73
C GLU A 46 -13.64 3.12 -1.99
N TRP A 47 -12.92 2.20 -1.33
CA TRP A 47 -13.51 0.98 -0.79
C TRP A 47 -13.30 0.88 0.72
N PHE A 48 -14.39 0.60 1.43
CA PHE A 48 -14.44 0.64 2.89
C PHE A 48 -15.06 -0.64 3.47
N PRO A 49 -14.42 -1.30 4.44
CA PRO A 49 -15.00 -2.45 5.12
C PRO A 49 -16.16 -2.02 6.03
N ALA A 50 -17.11 -2.93 6.25
CA ALA A 50 -18.30 -2.68 7.08
C ALA A 50 -17.97 -2.14 8.48
N ALA A 51 -16.96 -2.74 9.12
CA ALA A 51 -16.54 -2.36 10.47
C ALA A 51 -16.06 -0.89 10.54
N GLU A 52 -15.39 -0.42 9.49
CA GLU A 52 -14.88 0.95 9.40
C GLU A 52 -16.01 1.94 9.12
N LEU A 53 -16.95 1.59 8.23
CA LEU A 53 -18.14 2.41 7.97
C LEU A 53 -18.98 2.62 9.24
N VAL A 54 -19.10 1.58 10.07
CA VAL A 54 -19.77 1.68 11.37
C VAL A 54 -18.99 2.56 12.35
N SER A 55 -17.66 2.46 12.38
CA SER A 55 -16.84 3.33 13.25
C SER A 55 -16.97 4.81 12.89
N TYR A 56 -17.29 5.14 11.65
CA TYR A 56 -17.55 6.53 11.25
C TYR A 56 -18.88 7.07 11.79
N GLN A 57 -19.81 6.23 12.26
CA GLN A 57 -21.11 6.67 12.78
C GLN A 57 -21.80 7.67 11.83
N LEU A 58 -21.85 7.33 10.54
CA LEU A 58 -22.43 8.20 9.53
C LEU A 58 -23.96 8.22 9.66
N PRO A 59 -24.61 9.38 9.43
CA PRO A 59 -26.06 9.49 9.52
C PRO A 59 -26.74 8.60 8.48
N GLY A 60 -27.84 7.95 8.89
CA GLY A 60 -28.59 7.04 8.03
C GLY A 60 -27.94 5.65 7.84
N LEU A 61 -26.84 5.35 8.54
CA LEU A 61 -26.28 3.99 8.59
C LEU A 61 -26.63 3.27 9.90
N PRO A 62 -26.78 1.93 9.86
CA PRO A 62 -26.88 1.13 11.07
C PRO A 62 -25.61 1.24 11.94
N VAL A 63 -25.80 1.24 13.25
CA VAL A 63 -24.72 1.30 14.26
C VAL A 63 -23.97 -0.02 14.46
N THR A 64 -24.37 -1.10 13.78
CA THR A 64 -23.71 -2.41 13.90
C THR A 64 -23.27 -2.92 12.52
N ALA A 65 -22.16 -3.65 12.48
CA ALA A 65 -21.62 -4.19 11.22
C ALA A 65 -22.60 -5.16 10.55
N SER A 66 -23.24 -6.03 11.34
CA SER A 66 -24.27 -6.94 10.87
C SER A 66 -25.49 -6.22 10.30
N GLY A 67 -25.91 -5.11 10.94
CA GLY A 67 -26.99 -4.25 10.45
C GLY A 67 -26.60 -3.59 9.13
N LEU A 68 -25.37 -3.09 9.02
CA LEU A 68 -24.86 -2.46 7.80
C LEU A 68 -24.78 -3.45 6.65
N ILE A 69 -24.32 -4.69 6.88
CA ILE A 69 -24.29 -5.73 5.84
C ILE A 69 -25.70 -6.05 5.33
N ARG A 70 -26.68 -6.18 6.24
CA ARG A 70 -28.09 -6.40 5.86
C ARG A 70 -28.64 -5.23 5.06
N HIS A 71 -28.36 -4.00 5.49
CA HIS A 71 -28.76 -2.78 4.80
C HIS A 71 -28.13 -2.69 3.40
N ALA A 72 -26.84 -2.94 3.29
CA ALA A 72 -26.12 -2.95 2.02
C ALA A 72 -26.68 -3.99 1.05
N LYS A 73 -27.04 -5.18 1.54
CA LYS A 73 -27.69 -6.23 0.75
C LYS A 73 -29.10 -5.81 0.28
N ALA A 74 -29.89 -5.22 1.16
CA ALA A 74 -31.24 -4.74 0.85
C ALA A 74 -31.23 -3.65 -0.24
N HIS A 75 -30.21 -2.78 -0.19
CA HIS A 75 -30.02 -1.68 -1.13
C HIS A 75 -29.05 -1.97 -2.28
N LYS A 76 -28.65 -3.25 -2.46
CA LYS A 76 -27.77 -3.73 -3.55
C LYS A 76 -26.50 -2.89 -3.72
N TRP A 77 -25.80 -2.60 -2.63
CA TRP A 77 -24.56 -1.84 -2.69
C TRP A 77 -23.47 -2.58 -3.45
N ASP A 78 -22.69 -1.83 -4.23
CA ASP A 78 -21.47 -2.35 -4.85
C ASP A 78 -20.49 -2.78 -3.77
N TYR A 79 -20.03 -4.03 -3.86
CA TYR A 79 -19.08 -4.61 -2.94
C TYR A 79 -17.97 -5.34 -3.70
N ARG A 80 -16.82 -5.49 -3.04
CA ARG A 80 -15.71 -6.33 -3.50
C ARG A 80 -15.20 -7.19 -2.35
N ILE A 81 -14.57 -8.31 -2.70
CA ILE A 81 -13.80 -9.13 -1.76
C ILE A 81 -12.35 -8.68 -1.87
N ALA A 82 -11.74 -8.33 -0.74
CA ALA A 82 -10.34 -7.97 -0.65
C ALA A 82 -9.62 -8.88 0.35
N GLU A 83 -8.34 -9.12 0.15
CA GLU A 83 -7.51 -9.80 1.15
C GLU A 83 -7.35 -8.92 2.39
N GLY A 84 -7.44 -9.54 3.55
CA GLY A 84 -7.24 -8.94 4.87
C GLY A 84 -6.34 -9.80 5.75
N LEU A 85 -5.87 -9.23 6.86
CA LEU A 85 -4.97 -9.91 7.81
C LEU A 85 -5.51 -11.24 8.37
N ARG A 86 -6.84 -11.45 8.33
CA ARG A 86 -7.52 -12.64 8.87
C ARG A 86 -8.37 -13.33 7.79
N GLY A 87 -7.90 -13.33 6.55
CA GLY A 87 -8.60 -13.88 5.40
C GLY A 87 -9.34 -12.82 4.59
N GLU A 88 -10.33 -13.26 3.82
CA GLU A 88 -11.13 -12.40 2.94
C GLU A 88 -12.02 -11.43 3.73
N ARG A 89 -12.09 -10.18 3.29
CA ARG A 89 -13.00 -9.16 3.82
C ARG A 89 -13.86 -8.57 2.71
N ILE A 90 -15.10 -8.26 3.05
CA ILE A 90 -16.03 -7.57 2.16
C ILE A 90 -15.87 -6.06 2.37
N GLU A 91 -15.62 -5.35 1.29
CA GLU A 91 -15.56 -3.89 1.24
C GLU A 91 -16.68 -3.35 0.36
N TYR A 92 -17.23 -2.19 0.72
CA TYR A 92 -18.28 -1.50 0.00
C TYR A 92 -17.75 -0.24 -0.66
N HIS A 93 -18.24 0.03 -1.86
CA HIS A 93 -17.88 1.25 -2.58
C HIS A 93 -18.58 2.47 -1.97
N PHE A 94 -17.85 3.57 -1.81
CA PHE A 94 -18.36 4.77 -1.16
C PHE A 94 -19.59 5.41 -1.86
N THR A 95 -19.75 5.24 -3.18
CA THR A 95 -20.89 5.80 -3.94
C THR A 95 -22.22 5.11 -3.60
N SER A 96 -22.15 3.86 -3.14
CA SER A 96 -23.30 3.06 -2.75
C SER A 96 -23.91 3.52 -1.43
N LEU A 97 -23.21 4.39 -0.68
CA LEU A 97 -23.71 4.91 0.58
C LEU A 97 -24.98 5.75 0.39
N PRO A 98 -25.89 5.78 1.38
CA PRO A 98 -27.03 6.68 1.37
C PRO A 98 -26.57 8.14 1.26
N GLN A 99 -27.38 9.00 0.64
CA GLN A 99 -26.99 10.39 0.35
C GLN A 99 -26.50 11.14 1.61
N GLN A 100 -27.16 10.94 2.76
CA GLN A 100 -26.77 11.58 4.02
C GLN A 100 -25.39 11.09 4.50
N ALA A 101 -25.15 9.78 4.48
CA ALA A 101 -23.87 9.20 4.85
C ALA A 101 -22.75 9.64 3.90
N PHE A 102 -23.03 9.68 2.59
CA PHE A 102 -22.10 10.15 1.58
C PHE A 102 -21.72 11.61 1.79
N ASN A 103 -22.69 12.50 2.01
CA ASN A 103 -22.43 13.92 2.25
C ASN A 103 -21.58 14.13 3.51
N GLU A 104 -21.90 13.45 4.61
CA GLU A 104 -21.11 13.56 5.85
C GLU A 104 -19.68 13.04 5.67
N MET A 105 -19.51 11.94 4.92
CA MET A 105 -18.19 11.41 4.60
C MET A 105 -17.38 12.42 3.76
N LEU A 106 -18.00 13.05 2.76
CA LEU A 106 -17.41 14.09 1.95
C LEU A 106 -16.99 15.30 2.78
N GLU A 107 -17.87 15.79 3.66
CA GLU A 107 -17.58 16.90 4.57
C GLU A 107 -16.41 16.61 5.50
N ARG A 108 -16.30 15.38 6.02
CA ARG A 108 -15.16 14.98 6.85
C ARG A 108 -13.85 14.96 6.07
N VAL A 109 -13.88 14.46 4.83
CA VAL A 109 -12.71 14.50 3.94
C VAL A 109 -12.26 15.95 3.70
N LEU A 110 -13.20 16.84 3.38
CA LEU A 110 -12.93 18.27 3.16
C LEU A 110 -12.43 18.97 4.42
N ARG A 111 -13.02 18.69 5.59
CA ARG A 111 -12.55 19.22 6.89
C ARG A 111 -11.12 18.79 7.20
N ASN A 112 -10.81 17.51 7.03
CA ASN A 112 -9.47 16.98 7.27
C ASN A 112 -8.44 17.59 6.31
N ALA A 113 -8.82 17.85 5.04
CA ALA A 113 -7.96 18.52 4.08
C ALA A 113 -7.62 19.96 4.53
N LYS A 114 -8.62 20.74 4.97
CA LYS A 114 -8.40 22.08 5.54
C LYS A 114 -7.49 22.04 6.75
N THR A 115 -7.75 21.15 7.71
CA THR A 115 -6.92 21.01 8.92
C THR A 115 -5.48 20.65 8.60
N THR A 116 -5.26 19.76 7.62
CA THR A 116 -3.90 19.37 7.20
C THR A 116 -3.14 20.56 6.60
N TYR A 117 -3.82 21.38 5.79
CA TYR A 117 -3.25 22.60 5.22
C TYR A 117 -2.88 23.63 6.30
N GLU A 118 -3.78 23.87 7.26
CA GLU A 118 -3.54 24.77 8.41
C GLU A 118 -2.37 24.28 9.29
N ILE A 119 -2.28 22.98 9.57
CA ILE A 119 -1.14 22.43 10.34
C ILE A 119 0.15 22.57 9.54
N SER A 120 0.11 22.31 8.22
CA SER A 120 1.31 22.42 7.38
C SER A 120 1.81 23.86 7.25
N SER A 121 0.94 24.87 7.33
CA SER A 121 1.34 26.28 7.24
C SER A 121 1.98 26.78 8.54
N LEU A 122 1.64 26.16 9.69
CA LEU A 122 2.21 26.48 11.00
C LEU A 122 3.54 25.79 11.29
N VAL A 123 3.90 24.73 10.54
CA VAL A 123 5.19 24.06 10.69
C VAL A 123 6.25 24.78 9.86
N PRO A 124 7.32 25.31 10.47
CA PRO A 124 8.44 25.89 9.73
C PRO A 124 8.95 24.87 8.71
N THR A 125 9.19 25.30 7.47
CA THR A 125 9.80 24.44 6.46
C THR A 125 11.23 24.09 6.89
N ILE A 126 11.37 22.97 7.60
CA ILE A 126 12.68 22.38 7.87
C ILE A 126 13.19 21.91 6.51
N PRO A 127 14.35 22.39 6.03
CA PRO A 127 14.96 21.89 4.81
C PRO A 127 15.03 20.37 4.96
N ARG A 128 14.28 19.65 4.11
CA ARG A 128 14.30 18.20 4.13
C ARG A 128 15.78 17.82 4.00
N PRO A 129 16.42 17.21 5.02
CA PRO A 129 17.81 16.84 4.88
C PRO A 129 17.87 16.02 3.61
N ALA A 130 18.74 16.43 2.68
CA ALA A 130 18.94 15.71 1.43
C ALA A 130 18.97 14.25 1.82
N LYS A 131 18.07 13.43 1.25
CA LYS A 131 18.07 11.99 1.51
C LYS A 131 19.52 11.60 1.29
N ILE A 132 20.23 11.32 2.38
CA ILE A 132 21.51 10.65 2.29
C ILE A 132 21.05 9.33 1.71
N ARG A 133 21.15 9.20 0.39
CA ARG A 133 21.23 7.90 -0.25
C ARG A 133 22.36 7.29 0.53
N ARG A 134 22.05 6.46 1.53
CA ARG A 134 23.03 5.52 2.06
C ARG A 134 23.59 4.96 0.77
N PRO A 135 24.89 5.16 0.46
CA PRO A 135 25.45 4.46 -0.67
C PRO A 135 24.99 3.03 -0.43
N SER A 136 24.28 2.45 -1.39
CA SER A 136 24.05 1.02 -1.36
C SER A 136 25.45 0.51 -1.07
N GLN A 137 25.69 0.01 0.14
CA GLN A 137 26.90 -0.72 0.37
C GLN A 137 26.78 -1.76 -0.71
N LYS A 138 27.61 -1.62 -1.75
CA LYS A 138 27.91 -2.72 -2.63
C LYS A 138 28.48 -3.70 -1.63
N THR A 139 27.62 -4.52 -1.04
CA THR A 139 28.03 -5.71 -0.34
C THR A 139 28.89 -6.39 -1.37
N ASP A 140 30.19 -6.46 -1.08
CA ASP A 140 31.11 -7.25 -1.87
C ASP A 140 30.38 -8.57 -2.16
N PRO A 141 30.35 -9.02 -3.42
CA PRO A 141 29.59 -10.20 -3.80
C PRO A 141 29.95 -11.32 -2.83
N THR A 142 28.93 -11.85 -2.14
CA THR A 142 29.13 -12.92 -1.15
C THR A 142 29.93 -14.03 -1.82
N PRO A 143 31.10 -14.42 -1.28
CA PRO A 143 31.95 -15.39 -1.95
C PRO A 143 31.22 -16.71 -2.14
N GLN A 144 31.33 -17.31 -3.33
CA GLN A 144 30.56 -18.51 -3.69
C GLN A 144 30.89 -19.72 -2.79
N TRP A 145 32.09 -19.74 -2.19
CA TRP A 145 32.55 -20.76 -1.25
C TRP A 145 31.96 -20.63 0.16
N LEU A 146 31.32 -19.51 0.51
CA LEU A 146 30.84 -19.25 1.88
C LEU A 146 29.71 -20.21 2.28
N LEU A 147 28.73 -20.43 1.40
CA LEU A 147 27.59 -21.29 1.71
C LEU A 147 27.98 -22.77 1.86
N PRO A 148 28.80 -23.36 0.96
CA PRO A 148 29.33 -24.70 1.17
C PRO A 148 30.14 -24.84 2.47
N LEU A 149 30.96 -23.85 2.82
CA LEU A 149 31.73 -23.86 4.08
C LEU A 149 30.80 -23.88 5.30
N MET A 150 29.78 -23.04 5.30
CA MET A 150 28.78 -23.00 6.38
C MET A 150 28.02 -24.33 6.52
N ARG A 151 27.77 -25.02 5.40
CA ARG A 151 27.13 -26.35 5.43
C ARG A 151 28.02 -27.38 6.10
N ILE A 152 29.32 -27.41 5.77
CA ILE A 152 30.30 -28.35 6.37
C ILE A 152 30.47 -28.09 7.87
N LEU A 153 30.63 -26.82 8.27
CA LEU A 153 30.78 -26.44 9.68
C LEU A 153 29.52 -26.73 10.51
N ARG A 154 28.33 -26.70 9.88
CA ARG A 154 27.06 -27.05 10.53
C ARG A 154 26.89 -28.56 10.69
N GLU A 155 27.35 -29.35 9.71
CA GLU A 155 27.20 -30.81 9.73
C GLU A 155 28.18 -31.49 10.70
N LYS A 156 29.38 -30.93 10.89
CA LYS A 156 30.39 -31.50 11.78
C LYS A 156 31.19 -30.39 12.48
N PRO A 157 31.42 -30.46 13.81
CA PRO A 157 32.24 -29.50 14.55
C PRO A 157 33.73 -29.75 14.26
N ILE A 158 34.17 -29.38 13.06
CA ILE A 158 35.53 -29.54 12.57
C ILE A 158 36.21 -28.17 12.52
N SER A 159 37.54 -28.11 12.69
CA SER A 159 38.30 -26.88 12.51
C SER A 159 38.16 -26.31 11.10
N VAL A 160 38.15 -24.97 10.99
CA VAL A 160 38.00 -24.24 9.72
C VAL A 160 39.00 -24.71 8.66
N GLY A 161 40.26 -24.95 9.05
CA GLY A 161 41.30 -25.42 8.12
C GLY A 161 41.04 -26.81 7.55
N HIS A 162 40.34 -27.68 8.27
CA HIS A 162 39.97 -29.00 7.76
C HIS A 162 38.67 -28.95 6.94
N ALA A 163 37.73 -28.06 7.30
CA ALA A 163 36.56 -27.77 6.47
C ALA A 163 36.93 -27.18 5.09
N MET A 164 38.00 -26.39 5.01
CA MET A 164 38.55 -25.88 3.74
C MET A 164 39.10 -26.96 2.81
N LYS A 165 39.63 -28.06 3.35
CA LYS A 165 40.07 -29.19 2.50
C LYS A 165 38.90 -29.95 1.87
N MET A 166 37.70 -29.82 2.45
CA MET A 166 36.46 -30.45 2.00
C MET A 166 35.64 -29.55 1.06
N LEU A 167 36.03 -28.29 0.88
CA LEU A 167 35.36 -27.36 -0.04
C LEU A 167 35.57 -27.84 -1.50
N PRO A 168 34.49 -27.90 -2.32
CA PRO A 168 34.64 -28.09 -3.75
C PRO A 168 35.45 -26.93 -4.35
N ALA A 169 36.19 -27.20 -5.43
CA ALA A 169 36.88 -26.14 -6.17
C ALA A 169 35.85 -25.13 -6.70
N ASP A 170 36.24 -23.85 -6.72
CA ASP A 170 35.37 -22.78 -7.22
C ASP A 170 35.02 -23.04 -8.69
N ALA A 171 33.73 -22.93 -9.04
CA ALA A 171 33.25 -23.27 -10.37
C ALA A 171 33.69 -22.26 -11.44
N VAL A 172 34.06 -21.04 -11.01
CA VAL A 172 34.46 -19.95 -11.91
C VAL A 172 35.98 -19.82 -11.99
N THR A 173 36.68 -19.95 -10.86
CA THR A 173 38.11 -19.65 -10.75
C THR A 173 38.97 -20.90 -10.67
N GLY A 174 38.41 -22.06 -10.28
CA GLY A 174 39.14 -23.32 -10.04
C GLY A 174 40.07 -23.29 -8.82
N GLU A 175 40.30 -22.13 -8.24
CA GLU A 175 41.16 -21.92 -7.08
C GLU A 175 40.40 -22.08 -5.77
N ARG A 176 41.12 -22.51 -4.72
CA ARG A 176 40.59 -22.57 -3.36
C ARG A 176 40.88 -21.26 -2.65
N PRO A 177 39.93 -20.73 -1.86
CA PRO A 177 40.14 -19.48 -1.13
C PRO A 177 41.28 -19.62 -0.13
N ASP A 178 41.99 -18.51 0.13
CA ASP A 178 43.06 -18.48 1.13
C ASP A 178 42.49 -18.54 2.56
N ILE A 179 43.23 -19.17 3.48
CA ILE A 179 42.79 -19.36 4.85
C ILE A 179 42.62 -18.03 5.59
N GLN A 180 43.43 -17.01 5.27
CA GLN A 180 43.30 -15.70 5.89
C GLN A 180 42.06 -14.95 5.38
N GLU A 181 41.75 -15.08 4.10
CA GLU A 181 40.55 -14.50 3.48
C GLU A 181 39.28 -15.11 4.10
N VAL A 182 39.28 -16.42 4.31
CA VAL A 182 38.16 -17.14 4.95
C VAL A 182 37.96 -16.65 6.38
N VAL A 183 39.02 -16.60 7.19
CA VAL A 183 38.92 -16.15 8.59
C VAL A 183 38.45 -14.70 8.67
N ASN A 184 38.95 -13.81 7.81
CA ASN A 184 38.53 -12.41 7.78
C ASN A 184 37.05 -12.26 7.41
N THR A 185 36.56 -13.07 6.49
CA THR A 185 35.14 -13.08 6.09
C THR A 185 34.25 -13.61 7.21
N LEU A 186 34.66 -14.69 7.88
CA LEU A 186 33.93 -15.25 9.02
C LEU A 186 33.89 -14.30 10.23
N LYS A 187 34.97 -13.54 10.48
CA LYS A 187 35.01 -12.46 11.47
C LYS A 187 34.06 -11.32 11.12
N LYS A 188 34.03 -10.88 9.87
CA LYS A 188 33.07 -9.87 9.39
C LYS A 188 31.61 -10.31 9.58
N LEU A 189 31.33 -11.61 9.52
CA LEU A 189 30.01 -12.20 9.74
C LEU A 189 29.71 -12.51 11.22
N GLY A 190 30.64 -12.22 12.13
CA GLY A 190 30.47 -12.44 13.57
C GLY A 190 30.46 -13.91 14.01
N MET A 191 31.00 -14.81 13.18
CA MET A 191 31.00 -16.26 13.46
C MET A 191 32.27 -16.77 14.14
N LEU A 192 33.32 -15.93 14.20
CA LEU A 192 34.55 -16.18 14.95
C LEU A 192 34.81 -14.96 15.83
N ALA A 193 35.01 -15.19 17.13
CA ALA A 193 35.48 -14.18 18.08
C ALA A 193 36.99 -13.97 17.95
#